data_AF-A0AAU3JBJ0-F1
#
_entry.id   AF-A0AAU3JBJ0-F1
#
_cell.length_a   1.000
_cell.length_b   1.000
_cell.length_c   1.000
_cell.angle_alpha   90.00
_cell.angle_beta   90.00
_cell.angle_gamma   90.00
#
_symmetry.space_group_name_H-M   'P 1'
#
loop_
_entity.id
_entity.type
_entity.pdbx_description
1 polymer ?
#
loop_
_entity_poly.entity_id
_entity_poly.type
_entity_poly.pdbx_seq_one_letter_code
_entity_poly.pdbx_strand_id
1 'polypeptide(L)'
;MDDILDTPPDGAFDRIAALAARLFDAQAATVTLVDTDRVWFKAAYGLAGVTQIGRDPGLCTSAILTGSPLVVPDTLRRLGHRTHQRAPPTPRQHMTGPNGR
;
A
#
# COMPACT_ATOMS: atom_id res chain seq x y z
N MET A 1 -11.44 17.17 4.14
CA MET A 1 -10.82 16.06 4.90
C MET A 1 -9.57 15.68 4.11
N ASP A 2 -8.64 16.64 3.99
CA ASP A 2 -7.63 16.66 2.92
C ASP A 2 -6.20 16.75 3.47
N ASP A 3 -6.03 16.70 4.80
CA ASP A 3 -4.75 16.99 5.43
C ASP A 3 -3.74 15.83 5.32
N ILE A 4 -4.21 14.59 5.12
CA ILE A 4 -3.36 13.39 5.09
C ILE A 4 -2.69 13.13 3.73
N LEU A 5 -3.22 13.74 2.68
CA LEU A 5 -2.74 13.61 1.31
C LEU A 5 -1.67 14.67 0.99
N ASP A 6 -1.81 15.88 1.53
CA ASP A 6 -0.97 17.05 1.24
C ASP A 6 0.10 17.38 2.31
N THR A 7 0.30 16.55 3.34
CA THR A 7 1.44 16.75 4.24
C THR A 7 2.75 16.51 3.47
N PRO A 8 3.76 17.42 3.53
CA PRO A 8 5.09 17.13 2.99
C PRO A 8 5.60 15.80 3.56
N PRO A 9 6.49 15.08 2.84
CA PRO A 9 6.95 13.75 3.20
C PRO A 9 7.76 13.80 4.50
N ASP A 10 7.06 13.85 5.63
CA ASP A 10 7.67 13.96 6.95
C ASP A 10 8.03 12.56 7.48
N GLY A 11 8.04 11.56 6.59
CA GLY A 11 8.36 10.16 6.87
C GLY A 11 7.46 9.51 7.91
N ALA A 12 6.32 10.10 8.29
CA ALA A 12 5.47 9.58 9.36
C ALA A 12 4.92 8.18 9.03
N PHE A 13 4.41 7.99 7.81
CA PHE A 13 3.97 6.67 7.34
C PHE A 13 5.13 5.70 7.18
N ASP A 14 6.30 6.18 6.75
CA ASP A 14 7.51 5.35 6.63
C ASP A 14 8.01 4.89 8.00
N ARG A 15 7.93 5.75 9.02
CA ARG A 15 8.22 5.40 10.42
C ARG A 15 7.22 4.37 10.94
N ILE A 16 5.93 4.51 10.61
CA ILE A 16 4.90 3.52 10.99
C ILE A 16 5.19 2.17 10.32
N ALA A 17 5.48 2.15 9.02
CA ALA A 17 5.83 0.93 8.31
C ALA A 17 7.09 0.28 8.89
N ALA A 18 8.15 1.05 9.13
CA ALA A 18 9.38 0.56 9.74
C ALA A 18 9.16 0.05 11.18
N LEU A 19 8.35 0.75 11.98
CA LEU A 19 8.01 0.32 13.34
C LEU A 19 7.22 -0.99 13.32
N ALA A 20 6.22 -1.11 12.45
CA ALA A 20 5.44 -2.33 12.30
C ALA A 20 6.34 -3.52 11.89
N ALA A 21 7.22 -3.32 10.89
CA ALA A 21 8.17 -4.36 10.49
C ALA A 21 9.05 -4.81 11.65
N ARG A 22 9.59 -3.87 12.45
CA ARG A 22 10.42 -4.18 13.60
C ARG A 22 9.66 -4.84 14.75
N LEU A 23 8.43 -4.42 15.01
CA LEU A 23 7.60 -4.95 16.10
C LEU A 23 7.16 -6.38 15.84
N PHE A 24 6.89 -6.70 14.57
CA PHE A 24 6.43 -8.03 14.15
C PHE A 24 7.55 -8.92 13.60
N ASP A 25 8.81 -8.47 13.66
CA ASP A 25 9.96 -9.15 13.05
C ASP A 25 9.70 -9.57 11.58
N ALA A 26 9.02 -8.68 10.84
CA ALA A 26 8.56 -8.94 9.49
C ALA A 26 9.55 -8.39 8.45
N GLN A 27 9.76 -9.15 7.37
CA GLN A 27 10.66 -8.77 6.27
C GLN A 27 10.17 -7.53 5.50
N ALA A 28 8.86 -7.28 5.49
CA ALA A 28 8.26 -6.11 4.86
C ALA A 28 6.98 -5.69 5.61
N ALA A 29 6.71 -4.38 5.60
CA ALA A 29 5.47 -3.80 6.09
C ALA A 29 5.11 -2.56 5.26
N THR A 30 3.82 -2.34 5.03
CA THR A 30 3.34 -1.27 4.17
C THR A 30 2.14 -0.55 4.78
N VAL A 31 1.99 0.73 4.44
CA VAL A 31 0.75 1.49 4.64
C VAL A 31 0.11 1.68 3.28
N THR A 32 -1.06 1.08 3.08
CA THR A 32 -1.75 1.08 1.80
C THR A 32 -3.09 1.79 1.87
N LEU A 33 -3.39 2.64 0.88
CA LEU A 33 -4.71 3.22 0.68
C LEU A 33 -5.40 2.47 -0.45
N VAL A 34 -6.61 1.98 -0.20
CA VAL A 34 -7.39 1.21 -1.17
C VAL A 34 -8.44 2.15 -1.80
N ASP A 35 -8.23 2.49 -3.06
CA ASP A 35 -9.16 3.28 -3.90
C ASP A 35 -9.95 2.36 -4.84
N THR A 36 -10.98 2.88 -5.50
CA THR A 36 -11.96 2.18 -6.32
C THR A 36 -11.34 1.35 -7.44
N ASP A 37 -10.24 1.79 -8.03
CA ASP A 37 -9.53 1.10 -9.13
C ASP A 37 -8.13 0.59 -8.74
N ARG A 38 -7.52 1.17 -7.70
CA ARG A 38 -6.10 0.95 -7.35
C ARG A 38 -5.85 0.86 -5.86
N VAL A 39 -4.75 0.19 -5.51
CA VAL A 39 -4.17 0.22 -4.16
C VAL A 39 -2.86 0.98 -4.20
N TRP A 40 -2.77 2.05 -3.44
CA TRP A 40 -1.61 2.92 -3.33
C TRP A 40 -0.76 2.54 -2.13
N PHE A 41 0.56 2.40 -2.32
CA PHE A 41 1.51 2.18 -1.22
C PHE A 41 2.05 3.54 -0.78
N LYS A 42 1.45 4.12 0.26
CA LYS A 42 1.85 5.42 0.80
C LYS A 42 3.18 5.35 1.54
N ALA A 43 3.46 4.21 2.15
CA ALA A 43 4.76 3.88 2.75
C ALA A 43 5.04 2.40 2.61
N ALA A 44 6.31 2.06 2.47
CA ALA A 44 6.78 0.69 2.37
C ALA A 44 8.16 0.53 3.01
N TYR A 45 8.27 -0.44 3.90
CA TYR A 45 9.52 -0.93 4.45
C TYR A 45 9.79 -2.33 3.88
N GLY A 46 11.01 -2.58 3.40
CA GLY A 46 11.39 -3.88 2.84
C GLY A 46 10.81 -4.21 1.46
N LEU A 47 10.02 -3.31 0.87
CA LEU A 47 9.41 -3.48 -0.47
C LEU A 47 9.77 -2.30 -1.37
N ALA A 48 10.83 -2.44 -2.16
CA ALA A 48 11.31 -1.39 -3.06
C ALA A 48 10.67 -1.50 -4.46
N GLY A 49 10.36 -0.35 -5.07
CA GLY A 49 9.96 -0.27 -6.49
C GLY A 49 8.48 -0.49 -6.79
N VAL A 50 7.62 -0.65 -5.78
CA VAL A 50 6.16 -0.77 -5.95
C VAL A 50 5.47 0.41 -5.27
N THR A 51 4.79 1.23 -6.07
CA THR A 51 4.06 2.42 -5.59
C THR A 51 2.55 2.25 -5.64
N GLN A 52 2.07 1.37 -6.53
CA GLN A 52 0.66 1.00 -6.65
C GLN A 52 0.50 -0.35 -7.33
N ILE A 53 -0.67 -0.97 -7.10
CA ILE A 53 -1.15 -2.14 -7.84
C ILE A 53 -2.62 -1.93 -8.22
N GLY A 54 -3.11 -2.65 -9.23
CA GLY A 54 -4.54 -2.68 -9.53
C GLY A 54 -5.33 -3.27 -8.36
N ARG A 55 -6.58 -2.84 -8.17
CA ARG A 55 -7.51 -3.37 -7.16
C ARG A 55 -8.06 -4.76 -7.51
N ASP A 56 -7.30 -5.58 -8.24
CA ASP A 56 -7.58 -7.02 -8.38
C ASP A 56 -7.69 -7.60 -6.94
N PRO A 57 -8.47 -8.68 -6.70
CA PRO A 57 -8.61 -9.30 -5.36
C PRO A 57 -7.25 -9.67 -4.72
N GLY A 58 -6.65 -8.68 -4.07
CA GLY A 58 -5.41 -8.78 -3.31
C GLY A 58 -5.67 -8.75 -1.80
N LEU A 59 -4.58 -8.93 -1.03
CA LEU A 59 -4.64 -8.96 0.43
C LEU A 59 -5.24 -7.67 1.02
N CYS A 60 -4.83 -6.50 0.51
CA CYS A 60 -5.29 -5.20 1.01
C CYS A 60 -6.80 -4.99 0.78
N THR A 61 -7.28 -5.30 -0.44
CA THR A 61 -8.71 -5.24 -0.76
C THR A 61 -9.52 -6.20 0.11
N SER A 62 -8.99 -7.38 0.41
CA SER A 62 -9.67 -8.34 1.29
C SER A 62 -9.74 -7.83 2.74
N ALA A 63 -8.67 -7.21 3.23
CA ALA A 63 -8.59 -6.74 4.62
C ALA A 63 -9.57 -5.60 4.92
N ILE A 64 -9.85 -4.71 3.95
CA ILE A 64 -10.83 -3.63 4.17
C ILE A 64 -12.28 -4.12 4.22
N LEU A 65 -12.57 -5.31 3.68
CA LEU A 65 -13.93 -5.87 3.62
C LEU A 65 -14.32 -6.64 4.89
N THR A 66 -13.34 -7.13 5.67
CA THR A 66 -13.59 -7.98 6.84
C THR A 66 -13.96 -7.20 8.10
N GLY A 67 -13.67 -5.89 8.16
CA GLY A 67 -13.91 -5.07 9.36
C GLY A 67 -13.12 -5.54 10.60
N SER A 68 -12.17 -6.44 10.41
CA SER A 68 -11.36 -7.09 11.44
C SER A 68 -10.01 -7.48 10.83
N PRO A 69 -8.94 -7.64 11.63
CA PRO A 69 -7.63 -8.01 11.12
C PRO A 69 -7.67 -9.29 10.28
N LEU A 70 -7.17 -9.20 9.04
CA LEU A 70 -7.05 -10.34 8.15
C LEU A 70 -5.70 -11.03 8.37
N VAL A 71 -5.72 -12.25 8.91
CA VAL A 71 -4.53 -13.10 9.07
C VAL A 71 -4.56 -14.20 8.03
N VAL A 72 -3.53 -14.26 7.17
CA VAL A 72 -3.39 -15.29 6.13
C VAL A 72 -2.10 -16.07 6.43
N PRO A 73 -2.18 -17.28 7.03
CA PRO A 73 -0.99 -18.05 7.41
C PRO A 73 -0.12 -18.47 6.22
N ASP A 74 -0.73 -18.65 5.04
CA ASP A 74 -0.06 -19.03 3.81
C ASP A 74 -0.72 -18.32 2.62
N THR A 75 0.03 -17.39 2.01
CA THR A 75 -0.44 -16.60 0.88
C THR A 75 -0.44 -17.37 -0.44
N LEU A 76 0.42 -18.39 -0.61
CA LEU A 76 0.47 -19.24 -1.81
C LEU A 76 -0.77 -20.13 -1.89
N ARG A 77 -1.21 -20.68 -0.76
CA ARG A 77 -2.46 -21.45 -0.69
C ARG A 77 -3.69 -20.59 -0.97
N ARG A 78 -3.64 -19.29 -0.67
CA ARG A 78 -4.71 -18.33 -1.00
C ARG A 78 -4.71 -17.94 -2.48
N LEU A 79 -3.53 -17.85 -3.10
CA LEU A 79 -3.33 -17.41 -4.48
C LEU A 79 -3.49 -18.52 -5.53
N GLY A 80 -3.71 -19.78 -5.12
CA GLY A 80 -3.76 -20.97 -5.98
C GLY A 80 -4.78 -20.97 -7.14
N HIS A 81 -5.44 -19.85 -7.42
CA HIS A 81 -6.40 -19.69 -8.51
C HIS A 81 -6.12 -18.55 -9.48
N ARG A 82 -5.21 -17.58 -9.21
CA ARG A 82 -4.96 -16.45 -10.13
C ARG A 82 -3.53 -15.89 -10.03
N THR A 83 -2.81 -15.95 -11.15
CA THR A 83 -1.50 -15.32 -11.36
C THR A 83 -1.65 -13.80 -11.39
N HIS A 84 -1.08 -13.12 -10.40
CA HIS A 84 -1.03 -11.66 -10.36
C HIS A 84 -0.07 -11.17 -11.46
N GLN A 85 -0.61 -10.79 -12.62
CA GLN A 85 0.18 -10.17 -13.68
C GLN A 85 0.72 -8.83 -13.15
N ARG A 86 2.03 -8.67 -13.31
CA ARG A 86 2.80 -7.49 -12.90
C ARG A 86 2.20 -6.24 -13.57
N ALA A 87 1.63 -5.33 -12.79
CA ALA A 87 1.11 -4.07 -13.32
C ALA A 87 2.27 -3.25 -13.94
N PRO A 88 2.05 -2.57 -15.09
CA PRO A 88 3.08 -1.72 -15.68
C PRO A 88 3.45 -0.57 -14.71
N PRO A 89 4.73 -0.16 -14.66
CA PRO A 89 5.16 0.92 -13.77
C PRO A 89 4.39 2.18 -14.11
N THR A 90 3.63 2.69 -13.14
CA THR A 90 2.83 3.89 -13.31
C THR A 90 3.75 5.11 -13.19
N PRO A 91 3.69 6.09 -14.11
CA PRO A 91 4.53 7.27 -14.05
C PRO A 91 4.28 8.04 -12.75
N ARG A 92 5.37 8.45 -12.09
CA ARG A 92 5.37 9.38 -10.95
C ARG A 92 4.65 10.66 -11.39
N GLN A 93 3.36 10.80 -11.06
CA GLN A 93 2.67 12.07 -11.17
C GLN A 93 3.25 12.96 -10.05
N HIS A 94 4.11 13.90 -10.44
CA HIS A 94 4.51 15.00 -9.58
C HIS A 94 3.24 15.67 -9.08
N MET A 95 3.08 15.74 -7.77
CA MET A 95 2.06 16.53 -7.10
C MET A 95 2.41 18.00 -7.29
N THR A 96 2.11 18.54 -8.48
CA THR A 96 2.14 19.97 -8.73
C THR A 96 0.85 20.54 -8.17
N GLY A 97 0.90 20.99 -6.92
CA GLY A 97 -0.20 21.72 -6.30
C GLY A 97 -0.55 22.97 -7.12
N PRO A 98 -1.83 23.40 -7.15
CA PRO A 98 -2.22 24.62 -7.84
C PRO A 98 -1.69 25.81 -7.05
N ASN A 99 -0.64 26.45 -7.56
CA ASN A 99 -0.16 27.71 -7.02
C ASN A 99 -1.16 28.80 -7.42
N GLY A 100 -1.95 29.27 -6.45
CA GLY A 100 -2.85 30.39 -6.62
C GLY A 100 -2.08 31.69 -6.88
N ARG A 101 -2.52 32.39 -7.94
CA ARG A 101 -2.52 33.84 -8.05
C ARG A 101 -3.74 34.26 -8.86
#